data_AF-A0A4Q9FU61-F1
#
_entry.id   AF-A0A4Q9FU61-F1
#
_cell.length_a   1.000
_cell.length_b   1.000
_cell.length_c   1.000
_cell.angle_alpha   90.00
_cell.angle_beta   90.00
_cell.angle_gamma   90.00
#
_symmetry.space_group_name_H-M   'P 1'
#
loop_
_entity.id
_entity.type
_entity.pdbx_description
1 polymer ?
#
loop_
_entity_poly.entity_id
_entity_poly.type
_entity_poly.pdbx_seq_one_letter_code
_entity_poly.pdbx_strand_id
1 'polypeptide(L)'
;MITKNLNTIRIIMACVVLVITSCHPDGNLQPEGQWELSTPTILTPSIESVIVLDEDTPNETITFSWEAAESSEGYAVTYEVLIDEIGADFTRPLFNSESSNNGTNTSLSISYEALDQALAFSGFRANEEAQITFAVKANSLSKSSQTTANLNITRFESEALPQSLYISGTATENNNDLSQAIALRRLTDSNGALSNIYEVYTSLVAGESYKFYSERSLPALEFGGSDGNIVSFGDAIVANDSGQFRIRVDLDNNTYELFQINFWSMVGTPINGGWGGDEPLAYQGNGVWRASINLLETGGFVFRANGDWGYLLKRIVGTPNTLVLESDAGNQGVTFEDIPNNQTGQYFVTLDLSAENYNYAFEIDDTVVEPIDTPSQLFLFENGTMIEELSANGDVFSSSRFIPMQASNSYTLNSAMDGSGTSYSVNDVLANSVTPDGDLVTDAITLVESNTTFTVVSDRALRFTIDFSAPELTWSYYNFKLFHWQVWDDREELQMTYSHPNTFTVTANLTAGSDSKFISPWDFDLGSDNPASLTGNLINGGGANLLNIDTDGSYTVTIVLNDDYQTGTYEFAQ
;
A
#
# COMPACT_ATOMS: atom_id res chain seq x y z
N MET A 1 40.25 7.70 82.31
CA MET A 1 39.51 6.67 81.55
C MET A 1 38.09 6.60 82.15
N ILE A 2 37.28 7.55 81.68
CA ILE A 2 35.80 7.70 81.65
C ILE A 2 35.01 6.70 82.54
N THR A 3 34.76 7.05 83.82
CA THR A 3 33.49 7.52 84.47
C THR A 3 32.39 6.44 84.61
N LYS A 4 32.03 5.88 85.77
CA LYS A 4 31.52 6.36 87.09
C LYS A 4 30.18 7.14 87.05
N ASN A 5 29.22 6.61 87.83
CA ASN A 5 28.15 7.30 88.60
C ASN A 5 27.02 7.98 87.83
N LEU A 6 25.79 8.14 88.32
CA LEU A 6 24.92 7.60 89.39
C LEU A 6 23.59 8.38 89.22
N ASN A 7 22.47 7.79 89.67
CA ASN A 7 21.26 8.47 90.18
C ASN A 7 20.26 9.17 89.23
N THR A 8 18.94 9.32 89.50
CA THR A 8 17.93 8.76 90.44
C THR A 8 16.63 9.60 90.25
N ILE A 9 15.45 8.95 90.17
CA ILE A 9 14.08 9.37 90.61
C ILE A 9 13.17 10.33 89.79
N ARG A 10 12.03 9.71 89.38
CA ARG A 10 10.57 10.07 89.42
C ARG A 10 10.06 11.43 88.91
N ILE A 11 8.94 11.39 88.15
CA ILE A 11 7.60 11.94 88.50
C ILE A 11 6.57 11.75 87.34
N ILE A 12 5.48 11.04 87.66
CA ILE A 12 4.03 11.21 87.31
C ILE A 12 3.66 12.01 86.03
N MET A 13 2.83 11.46 85.12
CA MET A 13 1.59 12.11 84.63
C MET A 13 0.71 11.22 83.72
N ALA A 14 -0.56 11.08 84.12
CA ALA A 14 -1.81 10.95 83.35
C ALA A 14 -1.93 10.03 82.10
N CYS A 15 -2.72 8.96 82.26
CA CYS A 15 -3.41 8.28 81.15
C CYS A 15 -4.53 9.18 80.57
N VAL A 16 -4.45 9.50 79.29
CA VAL A 16 -5.57 10.02 78.49
C VAL A 16 -6.06 8.89 77.60
N VAL A 17 -7.30 8.45 77.85
CA VAL A 17 -8.03 7.51 77.01
C VAL A 17 -8.65 8.29 75.86
N LEU A 18 -8.18 8.04 74.63
CA LEU A 18 -8.82 8.50 73.40
C LEU A 18 -9.61 7.33 72.81
N VAL A 19 -10.94 7.40 72.95
CA VAL A 19 -11.88 6.52 72.27
C VAL A 19 -12.01 6.99 70.83
N ILE A 20 -11.43 6.23 69.91
CA ILE A 20 -11.65 6.38 68.47
C ILE A 20 -12.82 5.47 68.08
N THR A 21 -13.95 6.09 67.75
CA THR A 21 -15.12 5.45 67.16
C THR A 21 -14.86 5.18 65.69
N SER A 22 -14.68 3.91 65.31
CA SER A 22 -14.70 3.48 63.91
C SER A 22 -16.14 3.42 63.41
N CYS A 23 -16.47 4.24 62.40
CA CYS A 23 -17.65 4.03 61.57
C CYS A 23 -17.62 2.62 60.98
N HIS A 24 -18.76 1.91 61.01
CA HIS A 24 -18.98 0.74 60.17
C HIS A 24 -19.43 1.21 58.79
N PRO A 25 -18.73 0.88 57.70
CA PRO A 25 -19.34 0.86 56.40
C PRO A 25 -20.13 -0.46 56.29
N ASP A 26 -21.45 -0.37 56.42
CA ASP A 26 -22.34 -1.39 55.86
C ASP A 26 -22.21 -1.31 54.33
N GLY A 27 -21.28 -2.10 53.79
CA GLY A 27 -21.06 -2.27 52.35
C GLY A 27 -21.22 -3.74 52.00
N ASN A 28 -22.32 -4.06 51.30
CA ASN A 28 -22.68 -5.37 50.76
C ASN A 28 -21.67 -5.90 49.72
N LEU A 29 -20.43 -6.16 50.11
CA LEU A 29 -19.48 -6.93 49.32
C LEU A 29 -19.12 -8.18 50.12
N GLN A 30 -19.82 -9.30 49.84
CA GLN A 30 -19.32 -10.61 50.22
C GLN A 30 -17.90 -10.75 49.62
N PRO A 31 -16.93 -11.33 50.33
CA PRO A 31 -15.58 -11.50 49.80
C PRO A 31 -15.65 -12.37 48.54
N GLU A 32 -15.15 -11.84 47.41
CA GLU A 32 -14.95 -12.61 46.19
C GLU A 32 -14.23 -13.93 46.53
N GLY A 33 -14.87 -15.07 46.23
CA GLY A 33 -14.24 -16.39 46.25
C GLY A 33 -14.68 -17.37 47.34
N GLN A 34 -15.58 -17.04 48.28
CA GLN A 34 -16.11 -17.98 49.29
C GLN A 34 -17.45 -18.64 48.90
N TRP A 35 -17.56 -19.13 47.66
CA TRP A 35 -18.75 -19.82 47.15
C TRP A 35 -18.30 -20.96 46.22
N GLU A 36 -19.05 -22.05 46.10
CA GLU A 36 -18.69 -23.18 45.24
C GLU A 36 -19.61 -23.28 44.02
N LEU A 37 -19.07 -23.78 42.91
CA LEU A 37 -19.81 -24.13 41.70
C LEU A 37 -19.79 -25.66 41.55
N SER A 38 -20.94 -26.32 41.58
CA SER A 38 -21.00 -27.76 41.33
C SER A 38 -20.69 -28.09 39.87
N THR A 39 -20.41 -29.36 39.58
CA THR A 39 -20.24 -29.85 38.20
C THR A 39 -21.59 -30.17 37.58
N PRO A 40 -21.84 -29.83 36.30
CA PRO A 40 -23.02 -30.31 35.59
C PRO A 40 -22.95 -31.84 35.39
N THR A 41 -24.10 -32.47 35.14
CA THR A 41 -24.21 -33.93 34.90
C THR A 41 -24.77 -34.19 33.51
N ILE A 42 -24.02 -34.85 32.62
CA ILE A 42 -24.50 -35.16 31.25
C ILE A 42 -25.68 -36.13 31.29
N LEU A 43 -26.72 -35.82 30.51
CA LEU A 43 -27.90 -36.65 30.29
C LEU A 43 -27.91 -37.26 28.88
N THR A 44 -27.64 -36.44 27.85
CA THR A 44 -27.59 -36.89 26.45
C THR A 44 -26.43 -36.22 25.69
N PRO A 45 -25.87 -36.90 24.67
CA PRO A 45 -26.06 -38.31 24.33
C PRO A 45 -25.58 -39.24 25.46
N SER A 46 -26.07 -40.48 25.50
CA SER A 46 -25.59 -41.45 26.49
C SER A 46 -24.09 -41.68 26.27
N ILE A 47 -23.35 -41.86 27.36
CA ILE A 47 -21.92 -42.20 27.33
C ILE A 47 -21.71 -43.41 26.40
N GLU A 48 -20.69 -43.34 25.53
CA GLU A 48 -20.38 -44.38 24.51
C GLU A 48 -21.48 -44.58 23.44
N SER A 49 -22.36 -43.60 23.23
CA SER A 49 -23.29 -43.68 22.09
C SER A 49 -22.54 -43.63 20.74
N VAL A 50 -23.03 -44.45 19.80
CA VAL A 50 -22.62 -44.43 18.40
C VAL A 50 -23.64 -43.59 17.64
N ILE A 51 -23.15 -42.53 17.02
CA ILE A 51 -23.94 -41.58 16.22
C ILE A 51 -23.47 -41.73 14.78
N VAL A 52 -24.41 -41.78 13.84
CA VAL A 52 -24.13 -41.75 12.40
C VAL A 52 -24.79 -40.49 11.85
N LEU A 53 -24.00 -39.63 11.22
CA LEU A 53 -24.50 -38.41 10.59
C LEU A 53 -25.05 -38.75 9.20
N ASP A 54 -26.27 -38.32 8.90
CA ASP A 54 -26.92 -38.56 7.60
C ASP A 54 -26.75 -37.34 6.68
N GLU A 55 -26.06 -37.53 5.56
CA GLU A 55 -25.78 -36.46 4.59
C GLU A 55 -27.02 -36.02 3.79
N ASP A 56 -28.08 -36.83 3.75
CA ASP A 56 -29.36 -36.47 3.12
C ASP A 56 -30.20 -35.55 4.02
N THR A 57 -29.90 -35.51 5.33
CA THR A 57 -30.58 -34.64 6.32
C THR A 57 -29.58 -33.77 7.11
N PRO A 58 -28.77 -32.93 6.45
CA PRO A 58 -27.67 -32.20 7.09
C PRO A 58 -28.11 -31.22 8.18
N ASN A 59 -29.38 -30.79 8.12
CA ASN A 59 -30.01 -29.89 9.09
C ASN A 59 -30.60 -30.60 10.32
N GLU A 60 -30.61 -31.94 10.35
CA GLU A 60 -31.02 -32.70 11.53
C GLU A 60 -30.02 -32.47 12.67
N THR A 61 -30.49 -32.50 13.92
CA THR A 61 -29.70 -32.07 15.08
C THR A 61 -29.56 -33.14 16.13
N ILE A 62 -28.40 -33.19 16.77
CA ILE A 62 -28.14 -33.96 17.99
C ILE A 62 -28.31 -33.03 19.20
N THR A 63 -29.11 -33.46 20.16
CA THR A 63 -29.34 -32.69 21.39
C THR A 63 -28.41 -33.18 22.50
N PHE A 64 -27.52 -32.28 22.91
CA PHE A 64 -26.70 -32.41 24.10
C PHE A 64 -27.47 -31.80 25.27
N SER A 65 -27.64 -32.54 26.35
CA SER A 65 -28.37 -32.06 27.54
C SER A 65 -27.73 -32.52 28.83
N TRP A 66 -27.92 -31.73 29.89
CA TRP A 66 -27.32 -31.97 31.20
C TRP A 66 -28.21 -31.49 32.36
N GLU A 67 -27.91 -31.95 33.57
CA GLU A 67 -28.40 -31.35 34.80
C GLU A 67 -27.57 -30.11 35.15
N ALA A 68 -28.23 -29.07 35.65
CA ALA A 68 -27.61 -27.80 35.96
C ALA A 68 -26.52 -27.91 37.04
N ALA A 69 -25.45 -27.14 36.86
CA ALA A 69 -24.56 -26.79 37.95
C ALA A 69 -25.22 -25.75 38.86
N GLU A 70 -24.91 -25.80 40.15
CA GLU A 70 -25.44 -24.91 41.18
C GLU A 70 -24.30 -24.10 41.81
N SER A 71 -24.51 -22.79 41.88
CA SER A 71 -23.71 -21.91 42.73
C SER A 71 -24.24 -21.95 44.16
N SER A 72 -23.38 -22.17 45.16
CA SER A 72 -23.79 -22.20 46.57
C SER A 72 -24.45 -20.91 47.06
N GLU A 73 -24.16 -19.78 46.42
CA GLU A 73 -24.77 -18.47 46.69
C GLU A 73 -25.84 -18.04 45.65
N GLY A 74 -26.24 -18.93 44.74
CA GLY A 74 -27.31 -18.65 43.76
C GLY A 74 -26.94 -17.69 42.62
N TYR A 75 -25.65 -17.50 42.31
CA TYR A 75 -25.22 -16.76 41.13
C TYR A 75 -25.64 -17.45 39.83
N ALA A 76 -25.87 -16.66 38.78
CA ALA A 76 -26.24 -17.17 37.47
C ALA A 76 -25.12 -18.03 36.86
N VAL A 77 -25.51 -19.14 36.24
CA VAL A 77 -24.60 -20.08 35.59
C VAL A 77 -24.88 -20.07 34.10
N THR A 78 -23.82 -19.97 33.30
CA THR A 78 -23.87 -20.18 31.84
C THR A 78 -23.10 -21.44 31.46
N TYR A 79 -23.37 -21.97 30.28
CA TYR A 79 -22.82 -23.21 29.79
C TYR A 79 -22.30 -23.08 28.37
N GLU A 80 -21.19 -23.75 28.12
CA GLU A 80 -20.58 -23.96 26.81
C GLU A 80 -20.41 -25.47 26.57
N VAL A 81 -20.62 -25.91 25.33
CA VAL A 81 -20.31 -27.26 24.87
C VAL A 81 -19.04 -27.21 24.04
N LEU A 82 -18.07 -28.04 24.42
CA LEU A 82 -16.78 -28.18 23.76
C LEU A 82 -16.66 -29.59 23.22
N ILE A 83 -16.14 -29.77 22.01
CA ILE A 83 -15.83 -31.09 21.43
C ILE A 83 -14.37 -31.11 21.03
N ASP A 84 -13.69 -32.20 21.36
CA ASP A 84 -12.27 -32.38 21.08
C ASP A 84 -11.88 -33.86 20.90
N GLU A 85 -10.63 -34.12 20.54
CA GLU A 85 -10.07 -35.47 20.53
C GLU A 85 -10.00 -36.07 21.93
N ILE A 86 -10.09 -37.39 22.04
CA ILE A 86 -10.01 -38.08 23.34
C ILE A 86 -8.72 -37.70 24.09
N GLY A 87 -8.90 -37.16 25.30
CA GLY A 87 -7.79 -36.79 26.19
C GLY A 87 -7.26 -35.37 26.00
N ALA A 88 -7.83 -34.58 25.07
CA ALA A 88 -7.51 -33.17 24.94
C ALA A 88 -7.98 -32.34 26.15
N ASP A 89 -7.37 -31.18 26.34
CA ASP A 89 -7.67 -30.25 27.44
C ASP A 89 -8.66 -29.13 27.05
N PHE A 90 -9.19 -29.18 25.83
CA PHE A 90 -10.10 -28.19 25.25
C PHE A 90 -9.54 -26.77 25.15
N THR A 91 -8.21 -26.61 25.11
CA THR A 91 -7.58 -25.30 24.86
C THR A 91 -7.80 -24.82 23.43
N ARG A 92 -7.94 -25.75 22.47
CA ARG A 92 -8.26 -25.49 21.05
C ARG A 92 -9.30 -26.51 20.58
N PRO A 93 -10.55 -26.40 21.05
CA PRO A 93 -11.56 -27.41 20.78
C PRO A 93 -11.89 -27.42 19.28
N LEU A 94 -12.22 -28.61 18.77
CA LEU A 94 -12.68 -28.81 17.38
C LEU A 94 -14.03 -28.11 17.15
N PHE A 95 -14.83 -28.01 18.20
CA PHE A 95 -16.08 -27.24 18.22
C PHE A 95 -16.28 -26.58 19.58
N ASN A 96 -16.76 -25.34 19.58
CA ASN A 96 -17.18 -24.62 20.78
C ASN A 96 -18.47 -23.84 20.47
N SER A 97 -19.47 -23.98 21.34
CA SER A 97 -20.67 -23.15 21.29
C SER A 97 -21.22 -22.91 22.69
N GLU A 98 -21.71 -21.70 22.93
CA GLU A 98 -22.61 -21.45 24.05
C GLU A 98 -23.86 -22.33 23.93
N SER A 99 -24.43 -22.72 25.07
CA SER A 99 -25.72 -23.41 25.10
C SER A 99 -26.88 -22.49 24.71
N SER A 100 -28.08 -23.05 24.54
CA SER A 100 -29.26 -22.29 24.12
C SER A 100 -29.60 -21.14 25.08
N ASN A 101 -30.33 -20.13 24.58
CA ASN A 101 -30.69 -18.92 25.35
C ASN A 101 -29.46 -18.18 25.92
N ASN A 102 -28.48 -17.91 25.05
CA ASN A 102 -27.21 -17.22 25.38
C ASN A 102 -26.49 -17.87 26.57
N GLY A 103 -26.32 -19.19 26.50
CA GLY A 103 -25.59 -19.94 27.51
C GLY A 103 -26.38 -20.35 28.75
N THR A 104 -27.64 -19.95 28.93
CA THR A 104 -28.36 -20.18 30.22
C THR A 104 -29.18 -21.46 30.29
N ASN A 105 -29.50 -22.08 29.15
CA ASN A 105 -30.23 -23.35 29.14
C ASN A 105 -29.29 -24.54 29.39
N THR A 106 -29.86 -25.66 29.83
CA THR A 106 -29.11 -26.91 30.05
C THR A 106 -29.14 -27.85 28.83
N SER A 107 -29.17 -27.26 27.62
CA SER A 107 -29.13 -28.02 26.37
C SER A 107 -28.61 -27.21 25.19
N LEU A 108 -28.02 -27.92 24.24
CA LEU A 108 -27.58 -27.43 22.93
C LEU A 108 -27.95 -28.44 21.85
N SER A 109 -28.55 -27.97 20.75
CA SER A 109 -28.78 -28.78 19.55
C SER A 109 -27.74 -28.39 18.50
N ILE A 110 -26.96 -29.36 18.04
CA ILE A 110 -25.93 -29.17 17.01
C ILE A 110 -26.37 -29.92 15.76
N SER A 111 -26.33 -29.29 14.57
CA SER A 111 -26.70 -29.96 13.32
C SER A 111 -25.66 -31.01 12.91
N TYR A 112 -26.09 -31.98 12.10
CA TYR A 112 -25.21 -32.96 11.50
C TYR A 112 -24.13 -32.29 10.67
N GLU A 113 -24.49 -31.29 9.86
CA GLU A 113 -23.53 -30.50 9.08
C GLU A 113 -22.46 -29.82 9.94
N ALA A 114 -22.84 -29.19 11.06
CA ALA A 114 -21.88 -28.49 11.92
C ALA A 114 -20.91 -29.47 12.61
N LEU A 115 -21.40 -30.65 13.02
CA LEU A 115 -20.55 -31.70 13.57
C LEU A 115 -19.63 -32.29 12.50
N ASP A 116 -20.16 -32.62 11.32
CA ASP A 116 -19.36 -33.17 10.23
C ASP A 116 -18.26 -32.19 9.84
N GLN A 117 -18.58 -30.90 9.68
CA GLN A 117 -17.60 -29.87 9.34
C GLN A 117 -16.50 -29.74 10.39
N ALA A 118 -16.85 -29.73 11.69
CA ALA A 118 -15.87 -29.67 12.77
C ALA A 118 -14.91 -30.88 12.74
N LEU A 119 -15.45 -32.08 12.50
CA LEU A 119 -14.64 -33.30 12.39
C LEU A 119 -13.78 -33.30 11.12
N ALA A 120 -14.34 -32.84 10.00
CA ALA A 120 -13.62 -32.71 8.72
C ALA A 120 -12.41 -31.79 8.85
N PHE A 121 -12.60 -30.62 9.48
CA PHE A 121 -11.54 -29.63 9.71
C PHE A 121 -10.46 -30.12 10.69
N SER A 122 -10.68 -31.27 11.33
CA SER A 122 -9.77 -31.93 12.25
C SER A 122 -9.10 -33.16 11.63
N GLY A 123 -9.35 -33.45 10.35
CA GLY A 123 -8.71 -34.54 9.62
C GLY A 123 -9.34 -35.92 9.82
N PHE A 124 -10.49 -36.02 10.50
CA PHE A 124 -11.28 -37.26 10.49
C PHE A 124 -11.81 -37.53 9.09
N ARG A 125 -11.69 -38.76 8.60
CA ARG A 125 -12.10 -39.15 7.24
C ARG A 125 -13.61 -39.31 7.13
N ALA A 126 -14.14 -39.02 5.94
CA ALA A 126 -15.54 -39.33 5.62
C ALA A 126 -15.82 -40.84 5.75
N ASN A 127 -17.06 -41.18 6.14
CA ASN A 127 -17.52 -42.55 6.34
C ASN A 127 -16.70 -43.40 7.35
N GLU A 128 -15.88 -42.76 8.17
CA GLU A 128 -15.12 -43.40 9.24
C GLU A 128 -15.62 -42.96 10.62
N GLU A 129 -15.41 -43.82 11.62
CA GLU A 129 -15.76 -43.52 13.01
C GLU A 129 -14.71 -42.60 13.63
N ALA A 130 -15.11 -41.39 14.00
CA ALA A 130 -14.35 -40.46 14.79
C ALA A 130 -14.61 -40.67 16.29
N GLN A 131 -13.55 -40.93 17.05
CA GLN A 131 -13.61 -41.02 18.50
C GLN A 131 -13.28 -39.67 19.11
N ILE A 132 -14.27 -39.07 19.77
CA ILE A 132 -14.17 -37.74 20.35
C ILE A 132 -14.53 -37.74 21.85
N THR A 133 -14.17 -36.67 22.52
CA THR A 133 -14.67 -36.32 23.84
C THR A 133 -15.41 -34.99 23.75
N PHE A 134 -16.53 -34.87 24.45
CA PHE A 134 -17.20 -33.59 24.62
C PHE A 134 -17.26 -33.21 26.09
N ALA A 135 -17.20 -31.91 26.36
CA ALA A 135 -17.35 -31.34 27.67
C ALA A 135 -18.58 -30.44 27.73
N VAL A 136 -19.26 -30.46 28.87
CA VAL A 136 -20.16 -29.38 29.28
C VAL A 136 -19.43 -28.57 30.34
N LYS A 137 -19.07 -27.34 29.96
CA LYS A 137 -18.40 -26.39 30.85
C LYS A 137 -19.41 -25.42 31.42
N ALA A 138 -19.56 -25.39 32.74
CA ALA A 138 -20.35 -24.42 33.47
C ALA A 138 -19.45 -23.27 33.91
N ASN A 139 -19.89 -22.04 33.68
CA ASN A 139 -19.22 -20.82 34.07
C ASN A 139 -20.14 -20.00 35.00
N SER A 140 -19.58 -19.44 36.08
CA SER A 140 -20.27 -18.49 36.94
C SER A 140 -19.25 -17.51 37.51
N LEU A 141 -19.41 -16.22 37.24
CA LEU A 141 -18.47 -15.17 37.62
C LEU A 141 -17.01 -15.57 37.30
N SER A 142 -16.17 -15.77 38.33
CA SER A 142 -14.76 -16.14 38.20
C SER A 142 -14.46 -17.64 38.31
N LYS A 143 -15.46 -18.51 38.48
CA LYS A 143 -15.28 -19.96 38.58
C LYS A 143 -15.87 -20.68 37.38
N SER A 144 -15.23 -21.78 37.01
CA SER A 144 -15.75 -22.74 36.04
C SER A 144 -15.63 -24.16 36.56
N SER A 145 -16.52 -25.03 36.12
CA SER A 145 -16.50 -26.47 36.36
C SER A 145 -16.86 -27.18 35.06
N GLN A 146 -16.43 -28.43 34.89
CA GLN A 146 -16.75 -29.18 33.67
C GLN A 146 -16.97 -30.65 33.96
N THR A 147 -17.76 -31.28 33.10
CA THR A 147 -17.92 -32.73 33.01
C THR A 147 -17.68 -33.15 31.57
N THR A 148 -17.19 -34.36 31.36
CA THR A 148 -16.79 -34.87 30.04
C THR A 148 -17.40 -36.24 29.77
N ALA A 149 -17.70 -36.53 28.50
CA ALA A 149 -18.08 -37.87 28.05
C ALA A 149 -17.52 -38.14 26.66
N ASN A 150 -17.26 -39.41 26.36
CA ASN A 150 -16.76 -39.84 25.06
C ASN A 150 -17.91 -40.25 24.14
N LEU A 151 -17.75 -39.99 22.84
CA LEU A 151 -18.70 -40.31 21.79
C LEU A 151 -17.97 -40.88 20.57
N ASN A 152 -18.67 -41.75 19.85
CA ASN A 152 -18.25 -42.21 18.53
C ASN A 152 -19.20 -41.62 17.50
N ILE A 153 -18.67 -40.86 16.54
CA ILE A 153 -19.44 -40.22 15.49
C ILE A 153 -18.92 -40.71 14.14
N THR A 154 -19.77 -41.32 13.34
CA THR A 154 -19.47 -41.60 11.92
C THR A 154 -19.82 -40.38 11.10
N ARG A 155 -18.84 -39.85 10.36
CA ARG A 155 -18.99 -38.69 9.45
C ARG A 155 -19.93 -38.99 8.28
N PHE A 156 -20.28 -37.96 7.50
CA PHE A 156 -20.97 -38.12 6.22
C PHE A 156 -20.23 -39.07 5.27
N GLU A 157 -20.96 -39.66 4.30
CA GLU A 157 -20.37 -40.61 3.35
C GLU A 157 -19.38 -39.91 2.41
N SER A 158 -19.64 -38.65 2.07
CA SER A 158 -18.79 -37.82 1.22
C SER A 158 -17.83 -36.91 2.00
N GLU A 159 -16.67 -36.62 1.41
CA GLU A 159 -15.73 -35.66 1.98
C GLU A 159 -16.23 -34.22 1.83
N ALA A 160 -15.95 -33.40 2.84
CA ALA A 160 -16.29 -31.99 2.82
C ALA A 160 -15.45 -31.28 1.74
N LEU A 161 -16.11 -30.55 0.85
CA LEU A 161 -15.46 -29.77 -0.20
C LEU A 161 -15.38 -28.30 0.18
N PRO A 162 -14.22 -27.66 0.02
CA PRO A 162 -14.05 -26.25 0.36
C PRO A 162 -14.82 -25.35 -0.63
N GLN A 163 -15.28 -24.19 -0.17
CA GLN A 163 -15.85 -23.17 -1.07
C GLN A 163 -14.75 -22.29 -1.69
N SER A 164 -13.67 -22.08 -0.95
CA SER A 164 -12.48 -21.32 -1.33
C SER A 164 -11.24 -22.14 -1.02
N LEU A 165 -10.18 -21.96 -1.81
CA LEU A 165 -8.89 -22.59 -1.55
C LEU A 165 -7.78 -21.54 -1.55
N TYR A 166 -6.82 -21.70 -0.65
CA TYR A 166 -5.66 -20.83 -0.51
C TYR A 166 -4.39 -21.67 -0.51
N ILE A 167 -3.28 -21.13 -1.00
CA ILE A 167 -1.95 -21.76 -0.91
C ILE A 167 -1.08 -21.01 0.12
N SER A 168 -0.39 -21.76 0.97
CA SER A 168 0.55 -21.22 1.95
C SER A 168 1.65 -22.22 2.27
N GLY A 169 2.84 -21.71 2.56
CA GLY A 169 4.00 -22.48 2.97
C GLY A 169 5.28 -21.67 2.91
N THR A 170 6.42 -22.31 3.19
CA THR A 170 7.73 -21.69 3.04
C THR A 170 8.14 -21.53 1.58
N ALA A 171 7.52 -22.27 0.66
CA ALA A 171 7.76 -22.14 -0.77
C ALA A 171 7.08 -20.92 -1.41
N THR A 172 6.05 -20.34 -0.78
CA THR A 172 5.13 -19.39 -1.41
C THR A 172 5.42 -17.93 -1.05
N GLU A 173 4.87 -17.00 -1.82
CA GLU A 173 5.15 -15.55 -1.70
C GLU A 173 4.51 -14.86 -0.48
N ASN A 174 3.71 -15.59 0.31
CA ASN A 174 3.03 -15.06 1.50
C ASN A 174 3.87 -15.13 2.80
N ASN A 175 5.20 -15.31 2.69
CA ASN A 175 6.10 -15.38 3.85
C ASN A 175 5.75 -16.46 4.89
N ASN A 176 5.13 -17.56 4.46
CA ASN A 176 4.63 -18.62 5.36
C ASN A 176 3.62 -18.12 6.42
N ASP A 177 2.88 -17.05 6.11
CA ASP A 177 1.79 -16.53 6.96
C ASP A 177 0.43 -16.95 6.39
N LEU A 178 -0.24 -17.88 7.08
CA LEU A 178 -1.56 -18.39 6.66
C LEU A 178 -2.62 -17.28 6.59
N SER A 179 -2.51 -16.23 7.41
CA SER A 179 -3.44 -15.09 7.35
C SER A 179 -3.31 -14.29 6.05
N GLN A 180 -2.16 -14.40 5.37
CA GLN A 180 -1.85 -13.80 4.08
C GLN A 180 -1.85 -14.83 2.94
N ALA A 181 -2.42 -16.03 3.14
CA ALA A 181 -2.41 -17.08 2.14
C ALA A 181 -3.03 -16.63 0.80
N ILE A 182 -2.37 -17.02 -0.29
CA ILE A 182 -2.70 -16.57 -1.65
C ILE A 182 -3.95 -17.33 -2.09
N ALA A 183 -5.00 -16.61 -2.47
CA ALA A 183 -6.25 -17.24 -2.90
C ALA A 183 -6.06 -17.92 -4.26
N LEU A 184 -6.72 -19.06 -4.44
CA LEU A 184 -6.90 -19.69 -5.74
C LEU A 184 -8.22 -19.24 -6.34
N ARG A 185 -8.22 -19.04 -7.66
CA ARG A 185 -9.43 -18.87 -8.46
C ARG A 185 -10.17 -20.19 -8.56
N ARG A 186 -11.44 -20.21 -8.16
CA ARG A 186 -12.34 -21.33 -8.45
C ARG A 186 -12.85 -21.23 -9.89
N LEU A 187 -12.66 -22.28 -10.68
CA LEU A 187 -13.11 -22.31 -12.08
C LEU A 187 -14.58 -22.69 -12.18
N THR A 188 -15.22 -22.36 -13.31
CA THR A 188 -16.60 -22.76 -13.60
C THR A 188 -16.65 -23.95 -14.56
N ASP A 189 -17.76 -24.67 -14.54
CA ASP A 189 -18.13 -25.63 -15.56
C ASP A 189 -18.69 -24.94 -16.81
N SER A 190 -19.10 -25.75 -17.81
CA SER A 190 -19.61 -25.26 -19.09
C SER A 190 -20.94 -24.51 -19.00
N ASN A 191 -21.62 -24.58 -17.86
CA ASN A 191 -22.88 -23.89 -17.58
C ASN A 191 -22.67 -22.64 -16.70
N GLY A 192 -21.43 -22.32 -16.34
CA GLY A 192 -21.09 -21.23 -15.42
C GLY A 192 -21.30 -21.58 -13.94
N ALA A 193 -21.57 -22.84 -13.59
CA ALA A 193 -21.64 -23.29 -12.20
C ALA A 193 -20.22 -23.44 -11.63
N LEU A 194 -20.04 -23.20 -10.34
CA LEU A 194 -18.73 -23.38 -9.69
C LEU A 194 -18.33 -24.87 -9.70
N SER A 195 -17.12 -25.16 -10.18
CA SER A 195 -16.52 -26.51 -10.16
C SER A 195 -15.70 -26.74 -8.88
N ASN A 196 -15.17 -27.95 -8.67
CA ASN A 196 -14.21 -28.20 -7.58
C ASN A 196 -12.75 -28.12 -8.08
N ILE A 197 -12.53 -27.32 -9.13
CA ILE A 197 -11.23 -27.08 -9.73
C ILE A 197 -10.80 -25.65 -9.40
N TYR A 198 -9.58 -25.53 -8.89
CA TYR A 198 -8.98 -24.29 -8.41
C TYR A 198 -7.65 -24.02 -9.10
N GLU A 199 -7.28 -22.75 -9.23
CA GLU A 199 -6.07 -22.34 -9.92
C GLU A 199 -5.40 -21.12 -9.28
N VAL A 200 -4.06 -21.11 -9.24
CA VAL A 200 -3.27 -19.94 -8.84
C VAL A 200 -2.04 -19.77 -9.72
N TYR A 201 -1.68 -18.50 -9.95
CA TYR A 201 -0.43 -18.08 -10.53
C TYR A 201 0.44 -17.50 -9.42
N THR A 202 1.57 -18.15 -9.10
CA THR A 202 2.45 -17.74 -8.00
C THR A 202 3.89 -18.17 -8.27
N SER A 203 4.83 -17.55 -7.59
CA SER A 203 6.21 -18.01 -7.50
C SER A 203 6.35 -19.08 -6.42
N LEU A 204 7.20 -20.07 -6.68
CA LEU A 204 7.65 -21.08 -5.72
C LEU A 204 9.17 -21.04 -5.53
N VAL A 205 9.63 -21.49 -4.37
CA VAL A 205 11.06 -21.69 -4.04
C VAL A 205 11.37 -23.18 -3.96
N ALA A 206 12.32 -23.66 -4.76
CA ALA A 206 12.76 -25.05 -4.77
C ALA A 206 13.24 -25.54 -3.40
N GLY A 207 12.88 -26.77 -3.05
CA GLY A 207 13.26 -27.44 -1.80
C GLY A 207 12.40 -27.05 -0.60
N GLU A 208 11.60 -26.00 -0.71
CA GLU A 208 10.64 -25.58 0.31
C GLU A 208 9.27 -26.26 0.11
N SER A 209 8.37 -26.12 1.08
CA SER A 209 7.08 -26.82 1.07
C SER A 209 5.87 -25.91 1.17
N TYR A 210 4.71 -26.41 0.72
CA TYR A 210 3.43 -25.73 0.80
C TYR A 210 2.26 -26.72 0.95
N LYS A 211 1.12 -26.20 1.39
CA LYS A 211 -0.17 -26.89 1.40
C LYS A 211 -1.26 -25.96 0.87
N PHE A 212 -2.42 -26.55 0.61
CA PHE A 212 -3.64 -25.81 0.36
C PHE A 212 -4.57 -25.85 1.56
N TYR A 213 -5.32 -24.77 1.76
CA TYR A 213 -6.18 -24.55 2.92
C TYR A 213 -7.54 -24.04 2.49
N SER A 214 -8.61 -24.46 3.16
CA SER A 214 -9.94 -23.89 2.91
C SER A 214 -10.15 -22.51 3.52
N GLU A 215 -9.30 -22.13 4.48
CA GLU A 215 -9.40 -20.89 5.25
C GLU A 215 -8.01 -20.25 5.46
N ARG A 216 -7.99 -18.95 5.81
CA ARG A 216 -6.78 -18.20 6.18
C ARG A 216 -6.43 -18.26 7.68
N SER A 217 -7.09 -19.15 8.40
CA SER A 217 -6.83 -19.43 9.81
C SER A 217 -7.26 -20.85 10.13
N LEU A 218 -6.61 -21.47 11.11
CA LEU A 218 -7.07 -22.75 11.65
C LEU A 218 -8.27 -22.55 12.60
N PRO A 219 -9.23 -23.49 12.66
CA PRO A 219 -9.26 -24.76 11.91
C PRO A 219 -9.67 -24.58 10.44
N ALA A 220 -9.16 -25.42 9.55
CA ALA A 220 -9.40 -25.41 8.11
C ALA A 220 -9.25 -26.83 7.54
N LEU A 221 -9.90 -27.13 6.40
CA LEU A 221 -9.49 -28.28 5.60
C LEU A 221 -8.07 -28.02 5.07
N GLU A 222 -7.20 -29.01 5.22
CA GLU A 222 -5.85 -28.98 4.69
C GLU A 222 -5.71 -29.99 3.54
N PHE A 223 -4.93 -29.63 2.53
CA PHE A 223 -4.61 -30.52 1.43
C PHE A 223 -3.12 -30.47 1.13
N GLY A 224 -2.49 -31.64 1.15
CA GLY A 224 -1.09 -31.87 0.82
C GLY A 224 -0.96 -32.98 -0.22
N GLY A 225 0.22 -33.54 -0.41
CA GLY A 225 0.42 -34.69 -1.30
C GLY A 225 1.77 -34.76 -1.99
N SER A 226 1.86 -35.60 -3.01
CA SER A 226 3.07 -35.83 -3.79
C SER A 226 2.74 -36.38 -5.18
N ASP A 227 3.67 -36.21 -6.12
CA ASP A 227 3.61 -36.83 -7.45
C ASP A 227 2.29 -36.54 -8.22
N GLY A 228 1.78 -35.31 -8.11
CA GLY A 228 0.54 -34.87 -8.75
C GLY A 228 -0.76 -35.37 -8.10
N ASN A 229 -0.68 -36.09 -6.98
CA ASN A 229 -1.85 -36.53 -6.21
C ASN A 229 -2.05 -35.61 -5.01
N ILE A 230 -3.28 -35.16 -4.81
CA ILE A 230 -3.65 -34.38 -3.61
C ILE A 230 -4.34 -35.30 -2.60
N VAL A 231 -4.04 -35.10 -1.32
CA VAL A 231 -4.55 -35.89 -0.22
C VAL A 231 -5.04 -34.94 0.87
N SER A 232 -6.30 -35.08 1.27
CA SER A 232 -6.86 -34.38 2.41
C SER A 232 -6.03 -34.70 3.66
N PHE A 233 -5.58 -33.67 4.38
CA PHE A 233 -4.61 -33.72 5.48
C PHE A 233 -3.33 -34.49 5.16
N GLY A 234 -2.90 -34.51 3.89
CA GLY A 234 -1.64 -35.08 3.46
C GLY A 234 -0.40 -34.29 3.91
N ASP A 235 0.77 -34.90 3.70
CA ASP A 235 2.07 -34.27 3.90
C ASP A 235 2.22 -33.02 3.01
N ALA A 236 3.01 -32.04 3.45
CA ALA A 236 3.25 -30.83 2.66
C ALA A 236 3.92 -31.17 1.31
N ILE A 237 3.46 -30.52 0.25
CA ILE A 237 4.02 -30.70 -1.10
C ILE A 237 5.35 -29.95 -1.14
N VAL A 238 6.41 -30.60 -1.64
CA VAL A 238 7.73 -29.97 -1.84
C VAL A 238 7.82 -29.41 -3.25
N ALA A 239 8.15 -28.13 -3.38
CA ALA A 239 8.42 -27.52 -4.68
C ALA A 239 9.76 -28.01 -5.22
N ASN A 240 9.78 -28.66 -6.39
CA ASN A 240 11.01 -29.20 -6.97
C ASN A 240 11.88 -28.11 -7.62
N ASP A 241 11.25 -27.09 -8.19
CA ASP A 241 11.89 -26.04 -8.97
C ASP A 241 11.47 -24.65 -8.47
N SER A 242 12.40 -23.68 -8.57
CA SER A 242 12.10 -22.27 -8.29
C SER A 242 11.61 -21.60 -9.57
N GLY A 243 10.65 -20.70 -9.45
CA GLY A 243 10.13 -19.93 -10.57
C GLY A 243 8.64 -19.66 -10.44
N GLN A 244 8.04 -19.14 -11.50
CA GLN A 244 6.61 -18.87 -11.56
C GLN A 244 5.87 -20.07 -12.12
N PHE A 245 4.72 -20.39 -11.52
CA PHE A 245 3.91 -21.53 -11.90
C PHE A 245 2.44 -21.14 -11.96
N ARG A 246 1.74 -21.73 -12.92
CA ARG A 246 0.31 -22.01 -12.80
C ARG A 246 0.17 -23.32 -12.05
N ILE A 247 -0.59 -23.31 -10.96
CA ILE A 247 -0.89 -24.49 -10.15
C ILE A 247 -2.39 -24.74 -10.25
N ARG A 248 -2.78 -25.91 -10.76
CA ARG A 248 -4.18 -26.32 -10.90
C ARG A 248 -4.48 -27.46 -9.93
N VAL A 249 -5.50 -27.32 -9.11
CA VAL A 249 -5.96 -28.32 -8.14
C VAL A 249 -7.34 -28.81 -8.55
N ASP A 250 -7.50 -30.11 -8.73
CA ASP A 250 -8.76 -30.77 -9.08
C ASP A 250 -9.15 -31.70 -7.93
N LEU A 251 -10.12 -31.25 -7.11
CA LEU A 251 -10.59 -32.01 -5.95
C LEU A 251 -11.60 -33.10 -6.32
N ASP A 252 -12.19 -33.07 -7.51
CA ASP A 252 -13.05 -34.15 -7.99
C ASP A 252 -12.21 -35.40 -8.31
N ASN A 253 -11.02 -35.19 -8.87
CA ASN A 253 -10.09 -36.26 -9.24
C ASN A 253 -8.95 -36.48 -8.23
N ASN A 254 -8.87 -35.65 -7.18
CA ASN A 254 -7.78 -35.63 -6.20
C ASN A 254 -6.38 -35.48 -6.83
N THR A 255 -6.23 -34.51 -7.74
CA THR A 255 -4.94 -34.25 -8.41
C THR A 255 -4.53 -32.79 -8.32
N TYR A 256 -3.24 -32.53 -8.52
CA TYR A 256 -2.73 -31.19 -8.77
C TYR A 256 -1.68 -31.22 -9.90
N GLU A 257 -1.59 -30.13 -10.66
CA GLU A 257 -0.65 -29.96 -11.76
C GLU A 257 0.11 -28.64 -11.61
N LEU A 258 1.41 -28.65 -11.97
CA LEU A 258 2.25 -27.46 -12.04
C LEU A 258 2.65 -27.24 -13.50
N PHE A 259 2.39 -26.05 -14.02
CA PHE A 259 2.88 -25.59 -15.31
C PHE A 259 3.80 -24.40 -15.10
N GLN A 260 5.09 -24.57 -15.42
CA GLN A 260 6.09 -23.53 -15.24
C GLN A 260 5.94 -22.41 -16.27
N ILE A 261 6.00 -21.17 -15.81
CA ILE A 261 5.91 -19.96 -16.60
C ILE A 261 7.27 -19.27 -16.55
N ASN A 262 8.04 -19.38 -17.63
CA ASN A 262 9.30 -18.66 -17.78
C ASN A 262 9.08 -17.19 -18.12
N PHE A 263 8.05 -16.91 -18.92
CA PHE A 263 7.62 -15.55 -19.25
C PHE A 263 6.20 -15.56 -19.86
N TRP A 264 5.49 -14.45 -19.69
CA TRP A 264 4.36 -14.08 -20.53
C TRP A 264 4.80 -13.00 -21.50
N SER A 265 4.28 -13.01 -22.72
CA SER A 265 4.51 -11.92 -23.67
C SER A 265 3.23 -11.38 -24.26
N MET A 266 3.19 -10.09 -24.53
CA MET A 266 2.23 -9.50 -25.46
C MET A 266 2.66 -9.84 -26.89
N VAL A 267 1.75 -10.39 -27.71
CA VAL A 267 2.00 -10.71 -29.12
C VAL A 267 0.80 -10.29 -29.95
N GLY A 268 1.01 -9.51 -31.00
CA GLY A 268 -0.09 -9.08 -31.85
C GLY A 268 0.23 -7.84 -32.67
N THR A 269 -0.78 -7.35 -33.38
CA THR A 269 -0.66 -6.20 -34.30
C THR A 269 -0.03 -4.95 -33.66
N PRO A 270 -0.36 -4.57 -32.40
CA PRO A 270 0.12 -3.31 -31.82
C PRO A 270 1.62 -3.20 -31.53
N ILE A 271 2.34 -4.31 -31.45
CA ILE A 271 3.74 -4.32 -31.01
C ILE A 271 4.71 -4.36 -32.20
N ASN A 272 5.99 -4.06 -31.95
CA ASN A 272 7.03 -4.22 -32.96
C ASN A 272 7.10 -5.67 -33.46
N GLY A 273 7.14 -5.87 -34.78
CA GLY A 273 7.11 -7.20 -35.40
C GLY A 273 5.71 -7.86 -35.48
N GLY A 274 4.68 -7.25 -34.91
CA GLY A 274 3.29 -7.73 -35.02
C GLY A 274 3.09 -9.13 -34.45
N TRP A 275 2.33 -9.97 -35.17
CA TRP A 275 2.13 -11.40 -34.84
C TRP A 275 3.40 -12.27 -34.93
N GLY A 276 4.50 -11.73 -35.46
CA GLY A 276 5.83 -12.35 -35.43
C GLY A 276 6.76 -11.79 -34.35
N GLY A 277 6.31 -10.77 -33.60
CA GLY A 277 7.04 -10.16 -32.49
C GLY A 277 6.81 -10.87 -31.16
N ASP A 278 7.50 -10.38 -30.13
CA ASP A 278 7.42 -10.92 -28.77
C ASP A 278 7.87 -9.83 -27.78
N GLU A 279 6.92 -9.28 -27.00
CA GLU A 279 7.23 -8.29 -25.96
C GLU A 279 6.98 -8.91 -24.58
N PRO A 280 8.03 -9.40 -23.88
CA PRO A 280 7.90 -10.13 -22.63
C PRO A 280 7.56 -9.20 -21.45
N LEU A 281 6.72 -9.68 -20.54
CA LEU A 281 6.34 -9.03 -19.30
C LEU A 281 7.14 -9.62 -18.12
N ALA A 282 7.62 -8.75 -17.24
CA ALA A 282 8.36 -9.13 -16.04
C ALA A 282 7.41 -9.43 -14.87
N TYR A 283 7.68 -10.49 -14.11
CA TYR A 283 6.90 -10.84 -12.93
C TYR A 283 7.05 -9.80 -11.82
N GLN A 284 5.93 -9.36 -11.25
CA GLN A 284 5.85 -8.36 -10.18
C GLN A 284 5.50 -8.97 -8.82
N GLY A 285 5.17 -10.26 -8.78
CA GLY A 285 4.69 -10.96 -7.59
C GLY A 285 3.19 -11.22 -7.62
N ASN A 286 2.74 -12.21 -6.83
CA ASN A 286 1.32 -12.55 -6.62
C ASN A 286 0.48 -12.71 -7.90
N GLY A 287 1.05 -13.32 -8.95
CA GLY A 287 0.33 -13.54 -10.21
C GLY A 287 0.22 -12.30 -11.11
N VAL A 288 1.04 -11.27 -10.89
CA VAL A 288 1.05 -10.06 -11.72
C VAL A 288 2.32 -9.98 -12.56
N TRP A 289 2.18 -9.60 -13.83
CA TRP A 289 3.27 -9.34 -14.78
C TRP A 289 3.11 -7.95 -15.40
N ARG A 290 4.22 -7.25 -15.67
CA ARG A 290 4.21 -5.89 -16.24
C ARG A 290 5.41 -5.64 -17.16
N ALA A 291 5.21 -4.88 -18.23
CA ALA A 291 6.28 -4.32 -19.06
C ALA A 291 5.93 -2.94 -19.58
N SER A 292 6.94 -2.14 -19.89
CA SER A 292 6.79 -0.93 -20.70
C SER A 292 6.90 -1.30 -22.17
N ILE A 293 5.85 -1.03 -22.95
CA ILE A 293 5.74 -1.44 -24.35
C ILE A 293 5.31 -0.24 -25.20
N ASN A 294 6.01 -0.01 -26.31
CA ASN A 294 5.61 0.96 -27.32
C ASN A 294 4.57 0.35 -28.26
N LEU A 295 3.33 0.83 -28.17
CA LEU A 295 2.23 0.43 -29.02
C LEU A 295 2.26 1.26 -30.31
N LEU A 296 2.63 0.62 -31.42
CA LEU A 296 2.85 1.27 -32.71
C LEU A 296 1.55 1.51 -33.47
N GLU A 297 0.58 0.60 -33.34
CA GLU A 297 -0.66 0.61 -34.14
C GLU A 297 -1.86 0.04 -33.35
N THR A 298 -3.08 0.37 -33.79
CA THR A 298 -4.30 -0.25 -33.27
C THR A 298 -4.52 -1.65 -33.88
N GLY A 299 -5.00 -2.62 -33.10
CA GLY A 299 -5.28 -3.97 -33.60
C GLY A 299 -5.43 -5.02 -32.51
N GLY A 300 -5.60 -6.28 -32.90
CA GLY A 300 -5.73 -7.40 -31.95
C GLY A 300 -4.38 -7.93 -31.46
N PHE A 301 -4.35 -8.41 -30.21
CA PHE A 301 -3.21 -9.10 -29.59
C PHE A 301 -3.65 -10.20 -28.62
N VAL A 302 -2.69 -10.98 -28.12
CA VAL A 302 -2.87 -12.01 -27.08
C VAL A 302 -1.74 -11.94 -26.06
N PHE A 303 -1.93 -12.52 -24.87
CA PHE A 303 -0.80 -12.86 -24.00
C PHE A 303 -0.44 -14.33 -24.22
N ARG A 304 0.84 -14.61 -24.42
CA ARG A 304 1.35 -15.96 -24.74
C ARG A 304 2.38 -16.39 -23.70
N ALA A 305 2.19 -17.56 -23.09
CA ALA A 305 3.16 -18.10 -22.15
C ALA A 305 4.30 -18.81 -22.89
N ASN A 306 5.54 -18.61 -22.46
CA ASN A 306 6.73 -19.37 -22.88
C ASN A 306 7.00 -19.39 -24.40
N GLY A 307 6.42 -18.46 -25.17
CA GLY A 307 6.49 -18.48 -26.63
C GLY A 307 5.61 -19.55 -27.30
N ASP A 308 4.74 -20.24 -26.54
CA ASP A 308 3.95 -21.39 -26.99
C ASP A 308 2.52 -20.99 -27.36
N TRP A 309 2.13 -21.26 -28.61
CA TRP A 309 0.78 -20.98 -29.12
C TRP A 309 -0.31 -21.88 -28.53
N GLY A 310 0.05 -22.94 -27.79
CA GLY A 310 -0.89 -23.72 -26.99
C GLY A 310 -1.37 -23.02 -25.71
N TYR A 311 -0.67 -21.99 -25.26
CA TYR A 311 -0.94 -21.29 -24.00
C TYR A 311 -1.18 -19.80 -24.24
N LEU A 312 -2.41 -19.50 -24.68
CA LEU A 312 -2.86 -18.14 -25.01
C LEU A 312 -3.92 -17.67 -24.02
N LEU A 313 -3.72 -16.50 -23.44
CA LEU A 313 -4.79 -15.76 -22.77
C LEU A 313 -5.45 -14.83 -23.78
N LYS A 314 -6.78 -14.90 -23.82
CA LYS A 314 -7.64 -14.14 -24.72
C LYS A 314 -8.76 -13.46 -23.94
N ARG A 315 -9.34 -12.42 -24.52
CA ARG A 315 -10.44 -11.70 -23.88
C ARG A 315 -11.71 -12.53 -23.99
N ILE A 316 -12.46 -12.64 -22.90
CA ILE A 316 -13.82 -13.17 -22.94
C ILE A 316 -14.71 -12.17 -23.69
N VAL A 317 -15.42 -12.64 -24.72
CA VAL A 317 -16.25 -11.79 -25.59
C VAL A 317 -17.28 -11.02 -24.75
N GLY A 318 -17.38 -9.70 -25.00
CA GLY A 318 -18.33 -8.83 -24.31
C GLY A 318 -17.88 -8.36 -22.92
N THR A 319 -16.70 -8.76 -22.47
CA THR A 319 -16.09 -8.20 -21.25
C THR A 319 -15.14 -7.04 -21.59
N PRO A 320 -14.93 -6.06 -20.69
CA PRO A 320 -13.98 -4.99 -20.92
C PRO A 320 -12.54 -5.51 -21.06
N ASN A 321 -12.12 -6.33 -20.10
CA ASN A 321 -10.74 -6.79 -19.97
C ASN A 321 -10.58 -8.15 -19.27
N THR A 322 -11.64 -8.95 -19.12
CA THR A 322 -11.53 -10.27 -18.48
C THR A 322 -10.90 -11.26 -19.44
N LEU A 323 -9.94 -12.04 -18.94
CA LEU A 323 -9.17 -13.01 -19.68
C LEU A 323 -9.57 -14.45 -19.36
N VAL A 324 -9.37 -15.32 -20.36
CA VAL A 324 -9.48 -16.77 -20.22
C VAL A 324 -8.34 -17.42 -21.00
N LEU A 325 -7.81 -18.54 -20.47
CA LEU A 325 -6.88 -19.36 -21.23
C LEU A 325 -7.68 -20.06 -22.34
N GLU A 326 -7.23 -19.96 -23.59
CA GLU A 326 -7.95 -20.46 -24.76
C GLU A 326 -8.36 -21.94 -24.61
N SER A 327 -7.48 -22.76 -24.04
CA SER A 327 -7.71 -24.19 -23.80
C SER A 327 -8.86 -24.46 -22.83
N ASP A 328 -9.16 -23.54 -21.93
CA ASP A 328 -10.12 -23.74 -20.83
C ASP A 328 -11.47 -23.08 -21.10
N ALA A 329 -11.55 -22.22 -22.12
CA ALA A 329 -12.76 -21.46 -22.43
C ALA A 329 -13.98 -22.37 -22.69
N GLY A 330 -13.78 -23.46 -23.42
CA GLY A 330 -14.84 -24.44 -23.69
C GLY A 330 -15.36 -25.13 -22.43
N ASN A 331 -14.46 -25.49 -21.50
CA ASN A 331 -14.81 -26.11 -20.23
C ASN A 331 -15.53 -25.15 -19.29
N GLN A 332 -15.29 -23.84 -19.43
CA GLN A 332 -15.94 -22.77 -18.66
C GLN A 332 -17.18 -22.19 -19.34
N GLY A 333 -17.55 -22.67 -20.54
CA GLY A 333 -18.75 -22.24 -21.25
C GLY A 333 -18.67 -20.83 -21.82
N VAL A 334 -17.45 -20.29 -22.01
CA VAL A 334 -17.23 -18.92 -22.49
C VAL A 334 -16.67 -18.90 -23.90
N THR A 335 -17.01 -17.85 -24.65
CA THR A 335 -16.39 -17.54 -25.94
C THR A 335 -15.32 -16.49 -25.78
N PHE A 336 -14.27 -16.58 -26.59
CA PHE A 336 -13.13 -15.65 -26.53
C PHE A 336 -12.88 -14.95 -27.87
N GLU A 337 -12.12 -13.87 -27.82
CA GLU A 337 -11.60 -13.12 -28.97
C GLU A 337 -10.18 -12.63 -28.67
N ASP A 338 -9.42 -12.31 -29.71
CA ASP A 338 -8.15 -11.59 -29.53
C ASP A 338 -8.43 -10.25 -28.84
N ILE A 339 -7.52 -9.83 -27.98
CA ILE A 339 -7.67 -8.63 -27.17
C ILE A 339 -7.57 -7.41 -28.09
N PRO A 340 -8.60 -6.56 -28.21
CA PRO A 340 -8.52 -5.39 -29.06
C PRO A 340 -7.73 -4.27 -28.36
N ASN A 341 -6.81 -3.66 -29.09
CA ASN A 341 -6.10 -2.45 -28.71
C ASN A 341 -6.48 -1.28 -29.63
N ASN A 342 -6.81 -0.14 -29.04
CA ASN A 342 -7.06 1.12 -29.73
C ASN A 342 -6.09 2.24 -29.28
N GLN A 343 -5.05 1.91 -28.52
CA GLN A 343 -4.06 2.85 -28.00
C GLN A 343 -2.76 2.78 -28.82
N THR A 344 -2.03 3.90 -28.86
CA THR A 344 -0.70 4.02 -29.48
C THR A 344 0.20 4.88 -28.60
N GLY A 345 1.50 4.61 -28.57
CA GLY A 345 2.48 5.28 -27.70
C GLY A 345 3.06 4.33 -26.64
N GLN A 346 3.85 4.88 -25.72
CA GLN A 346 4.48 4.09 -24.64
C GLN A 346 3.51 3.85 -23.48
N TYR A 347 3.31 2.58 -23.12
CA TYR A 347 2.44 2.18 -22.02
C TYR A 347 3.10 1.13 -21.14
N PHE A 348 2.87 1.23 -19.83
CA PHE A 348 2.92 0.09 -18.94
C PHE A 348 1.73 -0.82 -19.22
N VAL A 349 2.03 -2.01 -19.73
CA VAL A 349 1.07 -3.10 -19.94
C VAL A 349 1.15 -4.04 -18.76
N THR A 350 0.05 -4.20 -18.04
CA THR A 350 -0.07 -5.10 -16.89
C THR A 350 -0.98 -6.27 -17.22
N LEU A 351 -0.53 -7.48 -16.89
CA LEU A 351 -1.31 -8.71 -16.88
C LEU A 351 -1.48 -9.16 -15.42
N ASP A 352 -2.72 -9.25 -14.96
CA ASP A 352 -3.07 -9.65 -13.60
C ASP A 352 -3.83 -10.98 -13.63
N LEU A 353 -3.22 -12.03 -13.09
CA LEU A 353 -3.77 -13.38 -12.96
C LEU A 353 -4.03 -13.76 -11.49
N SER A 354 -4.32 -12.78 -10.64
CA SER A 354 -4.79 -13.00 -9.27
C SER A 354 -6.22 -13.56 -9.24
N ALA A 355 -6.61 -14.16 -8.10
CA ALA A 355 -7.80 -15.01 -8.01
C ALA A 355 -9.13 -14.35 -8.40
N GLU A 356 -9.28 -13.04 -8.13
CA GLU A 356 -10.56 -12.34 -8.25
C GLU A 356 -11.03 -12.27 -9.72
N ASN A 357 -10.16 -11.80 -10.61
CA ASN A 357 -10.48 -11.65 -12.03
C ASN A 357 -9.21 -11.56 -12.87
N TYR A 358 -8.98 -12.54 -13.73
CA TYR A 358 -7.86 -12.47 -14.69
C TYR A 358 -8.12 -11.33 -15.67
N ASN A 359 -7.21 -10.36 -15.70
CA ASN A 359 -7.42 -9.11 -16.42
C ASN A 359 -6.12 -8.50 -16.94
N TYR A 360 -6.25 -7.42 -17.72
CA TYR A 360 -5.13 -6.60 -18.15
C TYR A 360 -5.46 -5.10 -18.05
N ALA A 361 -4.41 -4.29 -18.01
CA ALA A 361 -4.51 -2.83 -17.97
C ALA A 361 -3.39 -2.15 -18.79
N PHE A 362 -3.68 -0.94 -19.24
CA PHE A 362 -2.74 -0.04 -19.90
C PHE A 362 -2.67 1.27 -19.13
N GLU A 363 -1.48 1.65 -18.71
CA GLU A 363 -1.16 2.91 -18.05
C GLU A 363 -0.09 3.62 -18.88
N ILE A 364 -0.21 4.93 -19.11
CA ILE A 364 0.81 5.66 -19.88
C ILE A 364 2.15 5.53 -19.17
N ASP A 365 3.21 5.21 -19.90
CA ASP A 365 4.56 5.26 -19.37
C ASP A 365 5.23 6.56 -19.82
N ASP A 366 5.35 7.48 -18.88
CA ASP A 366 6.03 8.77 -19.00
C ASP A 366 7.48 8.75 -18.48
N THR A 367 8.01 7.56 -18.12
CA THR A 367 9.35 7.40 -17.54
C THR A 367 10.47 7.32 -18.57
N VAL A 368 10.14 7.05 -19.84
CA VAL A 368 11.10 7.02 -20.95
C VAL A 368 10.67 8.05 -21.99
N VAL A 369 11.43 9.14 -22.10
CA VAL A 369 11.22 10.15 -23.14
C VAL A 369 12.31 9.99 -24.20
N GLU A 370 11.91 9.54 -25.39
CA GLU A 370 12.83 9.36 -26.53
C GLU A 370 13.41 10.70 -27.01
N PRO A 371 14.67 10.75 -27.48
CA PRO A 371 15.28 11.95 -28.03
C PRO A 371 14.40 12.61 -29.11
N ILE A 372 14.32 13.94 -29.11
CA ILE A 372 13.68 14.72 -30.17
C ILE A 372 14.78 15.21 -31.12
N ASP A 373 14.51 15.24 -32.42
CA ASP A 373 15.45 15.79 -33.39
C ASP A 373 15.83 17.25 -33.04
N THR A 374 17.11 17.48 -32.76
CA THR A 374 17.63 18.79 -32.38
C THR A 374 17.49 19.79 -33.54
N PRO A 375 16.76 20.91 -33.37
CA PRO A 375 16.67 21.94 -34.40
C PRO A 375 18.00 22.71 -34.53
N SER A 376 18.23 23.39 -35.66
CA SER A 376 19.45 24.20 -35.83
C SER A 376 19.43 25.53 -35.05
N GLN A 377 18.23 26.03 -34.75
CA GLN A 377 17.97 27.26 -34.00
C GLN A 377 16.68 27.07 -33.20
N LEU A 378 16.54 27.80 -32.09
CA LEU A 378 15.36 27.72 -31.24
C LEU A 378 15.01 29.10 -30.70
N PHE A 379 13.73 29.44 -30.78
CA PHE A 379 13.20 30.75 -30.43
C PHE A 379 12.07 30.62 -29.42
N LEU A 380 12.06 31.46 -28.39
CA LEU A 380 10.96 31.57 -27.43
C LEU A 380 9.98 32.65 -27.91
N PHE A 381 8.69 32.31 -27.87
CA PHE A 381 7.59 33.21 -28.19
C PHE A 381 6.73 33.45 -26.96
N GLU A 382 6.30 34.69 -26.77
CA GLU A 382 5.30 35.12 -25.79
C GLU A 382 4.07 35.66 -26.52
N ASN A 383 2.89 35.10 -26.26
CA ASN A 383 1.63 35.45 -26.90
C ASN A 383 1.74 35.52 -28.45
N GLY A 384 2.53 34.60 -29.02
CA GLY A 384 2.79 34.52 -30.46
C GLY A 384 3.81 35.52 -31.02
N THR A 385 4.50 36.29 -30.17
CA THR A 385 5.58 37.20 -30.56
C THR A 385 6.92 36.64 -30.10
N MET A 386 7.92 36.57 -30.99
CA MET A 386 9.27 36.11 -30.62
C MET A 386 9.93 37.10 -29.64
N ILE A 387 10.46 36.59 -28.52
CA ILE A 387 11.07 37.39 -27.45
C ILE A 387 12.53 37.01 -27.13
N GLU A 388 13.00 35.83 -27.55
CA GLU A 388 14.39 35.39 -27.33
C GLU A 388 14.81 34.37 -28.41
N GLU A 389 16.05 34.49 -28.91
CA GLU A 389 16.76 33.40 -29.60
C GLU A 389 17.69 32.72 -28.60
N LEU A 390 17.58 31.39 -28.47
CA LEU A 390 18.38 30.62 -27.52
C LEU A 390 19.75 30.24 -28.13
N SER A 391 20.77 30.22 -27.27
CA SER A 391 22.14 29.88 -27.68
C SER A 391 22.32 28.37 -27.76
N ALA A 392 22.75 27.86 -28.92
CA ALA A 392 22.97 26.44 -29.15
C ALA A 392 24.37 25.97 -28.77
N ASN A 393 24.48 24.76 -28.21
CA ASN A 393 25.72 24.01 -27.98
C ASN A 393 25.46 22.50 -28.08
N GLY A 394 25.61 21.93 -29.28
CA GLY A 394 25.23 20.55 -29.54
C GLY A 394 23.71 20.38 -29.50
N ASP A 395 23.23 19.42 -28.71
CA ASP A 395 21.80 19.15 -28.51
C ASP A 395 21.15 20.04 -27.43
N VAL A 396 21.91 20.99 -26.88
CA VAL A 396 21.47 21.85 -25.79
C VAL A 396 21.29 23.30 -26.24
N PHE A 397 20.15 23.90 -25.88
CA PHE A 397 19.85 25.32 -26.02
C PHE A 397 19.74 26.01 -24.66
N SER A 398 20.33 27.18 -24.48
CA SER A 398 20.27 27.93 -23.22
C SER A 398 19.91 29.40 -23.44
N SER A 399 19.20 30.00 -22.48
CA SER A 399 19.00 31.45 -22.48
C SER A 399 20.26 32.16 -21.96
N SER A 400 20.61 33.29 -22.58
CA SER A 400 21.80 34.07 -22.21
C SER A 400 21.59 34.98 -21.00
N ARG A 401 20.32 35.19 -20.63
CA ARG A 401 19.83 36.09 -19.59
C ARG A 401 18.64 35.47 -18.85
N PHE A 402 18.22 36.10 -17.76
CA PHE A 402 16.92 35.86 -17.14
C PHE A 402 15.84 36.55 -17.97
N ILE A 403 14.81 35.81 -18.33
CA ILE A 403 13.69 36.27 -19.16
C ILE A 403 12.52 36.57 -18.22
N PRO A 404 12.09 37.84 -18.05
CA PRO A 404 10.94 38.19 -17.23
C PRO A 404 9.64 37.66 -17.86
N MET A 405 9.00 36.71 -17.18
CA MET A 405 7.76 36.07 -17.64
C MET A 405 6.60 36.41 -16.70
N GLN A 406 5.37 36.29 -17.23
CA GLN A 406 4.13 36.59 -16.53
C GLN A 406 3.18 35.41 -16.60
N ALA A 407 2.50 35.10 -15.48
CA ALA A 407 1.56 33.99 -15.40
C ALA A 407 0.31 34.20 -16.27
N SER A 408 0.00 35.44 -16.63
CA SER A 408 -1.10 35.79 -17.54
C SER A 408 -0.78 35.59 -19.02
N ASN A 409 0.49 35.32 -19.37
CA ASN A 409 0.95 35.16 -20.75
C ASN A 409 1.11 33.67 -21.11
N SER A 410 1.11 33.41 -22.41
CA SER A 410 1.30 32.09 -23.00
C SER A 410 2.63 32.03 -23.75
N TYR A 411 3.31 30.88 -23.69
CA TYR A 411 4.64 30.71 -24.24
C TYR A 411 4.74 29.48 -25.15
N THR A 412 5.60 29.54 -26.16
CA THR A 412 5.92 28.42 -27.07
C THR A 412 7.38 28.50 -27.50
N LEU A 413 7.95 27.36 -27.90
CA LEU A 413 9.25 27.30 -28.55
C LEU A 413 9.04 26.98 -30.03
N ASN A 414 9.85 27.55 -30.92
CA ASN A 414 9.78 27.25 -32.35
C ASN A 414 11.17 27.21 -32.99
N SER A 415 11.36 26.34 -33.97
CA SER A 415 12.63 26.22 -34.69
C SER A 415 12.87 27.34 -35.72
N ALA A 416 11.90 28.23 -35.94
CA ALA A 416 11.99 29.38 -36.84
C ALA A 416 11.60 30.70 -36.16
N MET A 417 12.31 31.77 -36.49
CA MET A 417 12.12 33.10 -35.92
C MET A 417 10.74 33.72 -36.21
N ASP A 418 10.10 33.32 -37.31
CA ASP A 418 8.77 33.78 -37.70
C ASP A 418 7.63 32.86 -37.21
N GLY A 419 7.96 31.81 -36.45
CA GLY A 419 7.02 30.85 -35.90
C GLY A 419 6.54 29.80 -36.91
N SER A 420 7.12 29.74 -38.12
CA SER A 420 6.72 28.79 -39.16
C SER A 420 7.38 27.41 -39.07
N GLY A 421 8.32 27.24 -38.15
CA GLY A 421 9.07 26.00 -37.95
C GLY A 421 8.34 24.97 -37.11
N THR A 422 9.06 23.93 -36.70
CA THR A 422 8.56 22.94 -35.75
C THR A 422 8.35 23.60 -34.38
N SER A 423 7.19 23.39 -33.79
CA SER A 423 6.86 23.92 -32.46
C SER A 423 7.15 22.90 -31.38
N TYR A 424 7.65 23.40 -30.26
CA TYR A 424 7.88 22.62 -29.05
C TYR A 424 7.19 23.27 -27.86
N SER A 425 6.80 22.44 -26.91
CA SER A 425 6.13 22.83 -25.67
C SER A 425 6.65 21.99 -24.52
N VAL A 426 6.08 22.17 -23.34
CA VAL A 426 6.33 21.33 -22.17
C VAL A 426 5.03 20.69 -21.70
N ASN A 427 5.13 19.56 -21.00
CA ASN A 427 3.96 18.80 -20.51
C ASN A 427 3.38 19.31 -19.18
N ASP A 428 3.97 20.34 -18.56
CA ASP A 428 3.49 20.94 -17.31
C ASP A 428 3.76 22.46 -17.26
N VAL A 429 3.27 23.14 -16.23
CA VAL A 429 3.48 24.57 -15.97
C VAL A 429 4.89 24.84 -15.43
N LEU A 430 5.56 25.87 -15.95
CA LEU A 430 6.89 26.26 -15.48
C LEU A 430 6.86 26.98 -14.12
N ALA A 431 8.00 27.00 -13.45
CA ALA A 431 8.21 27.64 -12.14
C ALA A 431 7.39 27.05 -10.98
N ASN A 432 6.79 25.88 -11.17
CA ASN A 432 6.14 25.11 -10.11
C ASN A 432 7.17 24.18 -9.47
N SER A 433 7.47 24.37 -8.18
CA SER A 433 8.46 23.58 -7.44
C SER A 433 7.96 23.26 -6.04
N VAL A 434 8.40 22.13 -5.50
CA VAL A 434 8.16 21.72 -4.11
C VAL A 434 8.94 22.56 -3.09
N THR A 435 9.96 23.32 -3.53
CA THR A 435 10.77 24.23 -2.69
C THR A 435 10.79 25.65 -3.27
N PRO A 436 9.64 26.33 -3.38
CA PRO A 436 9.53 27.61 -4.08
C PRO A 436 10.22 28.79 -3.39
N ASP A 437 10.52 28.65 -2.10
CA ASP A 437 11.18 29.65 -1.24
C ASP A 437 12.72 29.49 -1.18
N GLY A 438 13.30 28.57 -1.95
CA GLY A 438 14.76 28.44 -2.04
C GLY A 438 15.41 29.70 -2.63
N ASP A 439 16.65 30.01 -2.24
CA ASP A 439 17.38 31.17 -2.77
C ASP A 439 17.66 31.03 -4.28
N LEU A 440 18.06 29.83 -4.71
CA LEU A 440 18.04 29.37 -6.09
C LEU A 440 17.01 28.24 -6.18
N VAL A 441 15.99 28.42 -7.01
CA VAL A 441 15.00 27.39 -7.31
C VAL A 441 15.24 26.89 -8.72
N THR A 442 15.29 25.58 -8.89
CA THR A 442 15.50 24.92 -10.17
C THR A 442 14.62 23.68 -10.24
N ASP A 443 14.12 23.38 -11.43
CA ASP A 443 13.43 22.14 -11.72
C ASP A 443 13.52 21.82 -13.22
N ALA A 444 13.07 20.64 -13.59
CA ALA A 444 13.09 20.13 -14.96
C ALA A 444 11.71 19.60 -15.36
N ILE A 445 11.33 19.83 -16.63
CA ILE A 445 10.04 19.42 -17.18
C ILE A 445 10.27 18.82 -18.58
N THR A 446 9.49 17.82 -18.95
CA THR A 446 9.62 17.17 -20.26
C THR A 446 9.29 18.11 -21.40
N LEU A 447 10.18 18.18 -22.39
CA LEU A 447 9.99 18.84 -23.66
C LEU A 447 9.19 17.91 -24.61
N VAL A 448 8.24 18.47 -25.34
CA VAL A 448 7.44 17.74 -26.33
C VAL A 448 7.35 18.52 -27.64
N GLU A 449 7.39 17.82 -28.78
CA GLU A 449 7.04 18.43 -30.07
C GLU A 449 5.52 18.65 -30.11
N SER A 450 5.09 19.90 -30.01
CA SER A 450 3.68 20.27 -29.88
C SER A 450 3.45 21.74 -30.21
N ASN A 451 2.27 22.04 -30.76
CA ASN A 451 1.80 23.41 -31.00
C ASN A 451 1.05 24.01 -29.78
N THR A 452 1.00 23.31 -28.65
CA THR A 452 0.38 23.81 -27.42
C THR A 452 1.23 24.88 -26.76
N THR A 453 0.60 25.87 -26.17
CA THR A 453 1.29 26.87 -25.34
C THR A 453 1.47 26.36 -23.91
N PHE A 454 2.54 26.77 -23.25
CA PHE A 454 2.75 26.59 -21.80
C PHE A 454 2.71 27.94 -21.05
N THR A 455 2.64 27.90 -19.73
CA THR A 455 2.58 29.09 -18.85
C THR A 455 3.60 28.98 -17.72
N VAL A 456 3.74 30.06 -16.93
CA VAL A 456 4.46 30.07 -15.66
C VAL A 456 3.45 30.17 -14.51
N VAL A 457 3.71 29.51 -13.38
CA VAL A 457 2.77 29.50 -12.24
C VAL A 457 2.61 30.87 -11.58
N SER A 458 3.65 31.72 -11.65
CA SER A 458 3.67 33.08 -11.13
C SER A 458 4.62 33.96 -11.95
N ASP A 459 4.42 35.27 -11.91
CA ASP A 459 5.32 36.24 -12.53
C ASP A 459 6.73 36.10 -11.94
N ARG A 460 7.70 35.74 -12.77
CA ARG A 460 9.10 35.50 -12.37
C ARG A 460 10.01 35.66 -13.59
N ALA A 461 11.29 35.92 -13.36
CA ALA A 461 12.28 35.86 -14.43
C ALA A 461 13.03 34.52 -14.38
N LEU A 462 13.02 33.78 -15.49
CA LEU A 462 13.57 32.42 -15.59
C LEU A 462 14.81 32.39 -16.48
N ARG A 463 15.75 31.51 -16.16
CA ARG A 463 16.82 31.09 -17.07
C ARG A 463 16.61 29.64 -17.50
N PHE A 464 16.77 29.36 -18.79
CA PHE A 464 16.47 28.06 -19.38
C PHE A 464 17.71 27.30 -19.85
N THR A 465 17.63 25.98 -19.75
CA THR A 465 18.45 25.02 -20.50
C THR A 465 17.52 23.95 -21.06
N ILE A 466 17.63 23.65 -22.34
CA ILE A 466 16.77 22.70 -23.05
C ILE A 466 17.69 21.69 -23.72
N ASP A 467 17.58 20.42 -23.38
CA ASP A 467 18.32 19.31 -24.00
C ASP A 467 17.36 18.53 -24.90
N PHE A 468 17.70 18.36 -26.18
CA PHE A 468 16.90 17.58 -27.13
C PHE A 468 17.26 16.09 -27.13
N SER A 469 18.48 15.75 -26.69
CA SER A 469 18.95 14.36 -26.57
C SER A 469 18.33 13.63 -25.39
N ALA A 470 17.95 14.39 -24.36
CA ALA A 470 17.07 14.00 -23.27
C ALA A 470 16.01 15.09 -23.19
N PRO A 471 14.86 14.95 -23.88
CA PRO A 471 13.91 16.04 -24.18
C PRO A 471 13.35 16.66 -22.89
N GLU A 472 14.08 17.63 -22.38
CA GLU A 472 13.93 18.20 -21.05
C GLU A 472 14.22 19.70 -21.13
N LEU A 473 13.35 20.48 -20.51
CA LEU A 473 13.55 21.89 -20.23
C LEU A 473 13.81 22.05 -18.73
N THR A 474 15.06 22.36 -18.39
CA THR A 474 15.44 22.82 -17.06
C THR A 474 15.25 24.33 -16.97
N TRP A 475 14.65 24.80 -15.88
CA TRP A 475 14.50 26.22 -15.59
C TRP A 475 15.04 26.55 -14.21
N SER A 476 15.47 27.80 -14.02
CA SER A 476 15.90 28.30 -12.72
C SER A 476 15.47 29.75 -12.50
N TYR A 477 15.21 30.10 -11.24
CA TYR A 477 15.00 31.48 -10.81
C TYR A 477 15.61 31.73 -9.42
N TYR A 478 15.77 33.00 -9.10
CA TYR A 478 16.39 33.47 -7.86
C TYR A 478 15.39 34.24 -6.99
N ASN A 479 15.42 33.97 -5.69
CA ASN A 479 14.72 34.73 -4.66
C ASN A 479 15.71 35.63 -3.93
N PHE A 480 15.63 36.93 -4.16
CA PHE A 480 16.52 37.89 -3.51
C PHE A 480 16.12 38.16 -2.08
N LYS A 481 17.12 38.32 -1.22
CA LYS A 481 16.97 38.71 0.17
C LYS A 481 17.71 40.01 0.44
N LEU A 482 17.11 40.87 1.26
CA LEU A 482 17.82 41.95 1.92
C LEU A 482 18.45 41.40 3.20
N PHE A 483 19.77 41.40 3.25
CA PHE A 483 20.54 41.14 4.45
C PHE A 483 20.72 42.47 5.18
N HIS A 484 20.51 42.49 6.49
CA HIS A 484 20.64 43.69 7.33
C HIS A 484 21.27 43.36 8.68
N TRP A 485 22.35 44.06 9.08
CA TRP A 485 23.09 43.71 10.29
C TRP A 485 23.93 44.86 10.87
N GLN A 486 24.14 44.82 12.19
CA GLN A 486 25.24 45.53 12.86
C GLN A 486 26.38 44.58 13.23
N VAL A 487 26.01 43.34 13.55
CA VAL A 487 26.91 42.21 13.81
C VAL A 487 26.48 41.08 12.88
N TRP A 488 27.41 40.59 12.06
CA TRP A 488 27.14 39.64 10.98
C TRP A 488 26.42 38.35 11.43
N ASP A 489 26.75 37.86 12.61
CA ASP A 489 26.18 36.62 13.15
C ASP A 489 24.69 36.76 13.54
N ASP A 490 24.23 37.99 13.77
CA ASP A 490 22.84 38.33 14.15
C ASP A 490 22.06 38.97 12.98
N ARG A 491 22.54 38.80 11.74
CA ARG A 491 21.92 39.42 10.57
C ARG A 491 20.48 38.96 10.35
N GLU A 492 19.65 39.87 9.87
CA GLU A 492 18.33 39.56 9.36
C GLU A 492 18.41 39.23 7.87
N GLU A 493 17.75 38.15 7.44
CA GLU A 493 17.67 37.71 6.04
C GLU A 493 16.22 37.83 5.56
N LEU A 494 15.91 38.94 4.90
CA LEU A 494 14.53 39.32 4.57
C LEU A 494 14.23 39.01 3.11
N GLN A 495 13.44 37.97 2.84
CA GLN A 495 13.04 37.59 1.48
C GLN A 495 12.22 38.70 0.82
N MET A 496 12.62 39.07 -0.40
CA MET A 496 11.97 40.08 -1.21
C MET A 496 10.91 39.44 -2.12
N THR A 497 9.81 40.17 -2.33
CA THR A 497 8.74 39.79 -3.25
C THR A 497 9.05 40.28 -4.65
N TYR A 498 8.90 39.41 -5.65
CA TYR A 498 9.09 39.79 -7.05
C TYR A 498 7.89 40.53 -7.63
N SER A 499 8.19 41.52 -8.46
CA SER A 499 7.26 42.25 -9.31
C SER A 499 7.83 42.31 -10.72
N HIS A 500 7.01 42.01 -11.72
CA HIS A 500 7.44 42.06 -13.11
C HIS A 500 7.67 43.52 -13.57
N PRO A 501 8.75 43.80 -14.35
CA PRO A 501 9.90 42.95 -14.66
C PRO A 501 11.06 43.16 -13.66
N ASN A 502 11.81 42.10 -13.34
CA ASN A 502 13.08 42.11 -12.58
C ASN A 502 13.13 43.04 -11.35
N THR A 503 11.99 43.27 -10.71
CA THR A 503 11.85 44.16 -9.57
C THR A 503 11.60 43.33 -8.34
N PHE A 504 12.28 43.65 -7.24
CA PHE A 504 12.11 42.94 -5.97
C PHE A 504 11.91 43.96 -4.87
N THR A 505 10.93 43.71 -4.00
CA THR A 505 10.54 44.65 -2.95
C THR A 505 10.36 43.94 -1.61
N VAL A 506 10.80 44.58 -0.53
CA VAL A 506 10.50 44.16 0.85
C VAL A 506 10.18 45.39 1.70
N THR A 507 9.20 45.28 2.59
CA THR A 507 8.93 46.30 3.61
C THR A 507 9.31 45.75 4.98
N ALA A 508 10.24 46.41 5.67
CA ALA A 508 10.77 45.95 6.95
C ALA A 508 11.15 47.11 7.85
N ASN A 509 11.23 46.86 9.16
CA ASN A 509 11.79 47.84 10.10
C ASN A 509 13.31 47.71 10.10
N LEU A 510 14.02 48.76 9.68
CA LEU A 510 15.47 48.79 9.61
C LEU A 510 16.04 49.66 10.72
N THR A 511 17.18 49.25 11.26
CA THR A 511 17.86 49.92 12.37
C THR A 511 18.98 50.81 11.85
N ALA A 512 19.07 52.04 12.38
CA ALA A 512 20.08 53.01 12.01
C ALA A 512 21.51 52.51 12.27
N GLY A 513 22.43 52.89 11.37
CA GLY A 513 23.85 52.54 11.47
C GLY A 513 24.18 51.07 11.18
N SER A 514 23.26 50.33 10.57
CA SER A 514 23.45 48.93 10.17
C SER A 514 23.90 48.83 8.71
N ASP A 515 24.71 47.83 8.40
CA ASP A 515 25.04 47.43 7.04
C ASP A 515 23.86 46.69 6.39
N SER A 516 23.74 46.83 5.07
CA SER A 516 22.78 46.11 4.24
C SER A 516 23.40 45.60 2.94
N LYS A 517 22.84 44.51 2.41
CA LYS A 517 23.24 43.94 1.12
C LYS A 517 22.14 43.08 0.51
N PHE A 518 22.12 42.91 -0.81
CA PHE A 518 21.16 42.02 -1.48
C PHE A 518 21.85 40.75 -1.94
N ILE A 519 21.33 39.59 -1.54
CA ILE A 519 21.98 38.29 -1.76
C ILE A 519 20.97 37.26 -2.29
N SER A 520 21.36 36.42 -3.25
CA SER A 520 20.55 35.30 -3.76
C SER A 520 21.36 34.25 -4.53
N PRO A 521 21.47 33.02 -4.00
CA PRO A 521 22.44 32.70 -2.93
C PRO A 521 23.74 33.55 -3.02
N TRP A 522 24.92 32.97 -2.76
CA TRP A 522 26.19 33.68 -2.92
C TRP A 522 26.62 33.90 -4.39
N ASP A 523 25.81 33.45 -5.35
CA ASP A 523 26.01 33.70 -6.78
C ASP A 523 25.84 35.19 -7.12
N PHE A 524 24.89 35.84 -6.41
CA PHE A 524 24.62 37.27 -6.52
C PHE A 524 24.84 37.93 -5.17
N ASP A 525 25.94 38.68 -5.07
CA ASP A 525 26.32 39.46 -3.91
C ASP A 525 26.34 40.95 -4.29
N LEU A 526 25.18 41.59 -4.20
CA LEU A 526 24.93 42.92 -4.77
C LEU A 526 25.19 44.01 -3.73
N GLY A 527 26.28 44.75 -3.94
CA GLY A 527 26.61 45.97 -3.19
C GLY A 527 26.48 47.24 -4.04
N SER A 528 26.82 48.39 -3.47
CA SER A 528 26.70 49.71 -4.10
C SER A 528 28.05 50.41 -4.28
N ASP A 529 28.17 51.23 -5.32
CA ASP A 529 29.27 52.19 -5.51
C ASP A 529 29.05 53.51 -4.73
N ASN A 530 27.83 53.72 -4.22
CA ASN A 530 27.42 54.86 -3.41
C ASN A 530 26.71 54.41 -2.11
N PRO A 531 27.40 53.71 -1.20
CA PRO A 531 26.79 52.94 -0.11
C PRO A 531 26.04 53.79 0.93
N ALA A 532 26.27 55.09 1.01
CA ALA A 532 25.61 55.98 1.98
C ALA A 532 24.29 56.59 1.48
N SER A 533 23.95 56.42 0.19
CA SER A 533 22.74 56.98 -0.40
C SER A 533 21.56 56.02 -0.25
N LEU A 534 20.35 56.55 -0.04
CA LEU A 534 19.10 55.78 -0.07
C LEU A 534 18.74 55.28 -1.47
N THR A 535 19.35 55.85 -2.52
CA THR A 535 19.21 55.39 -3.91
C THR A 535 20.58 55.30 -4.59
N GLY A 536 20.77 54.32 -5.46
CA GLY A 536 22.04 54.15 -6.16
C GLY A 536 22.10 52.94 -7.09
N ASN A 537 23.28 52.66 -7.61
CA ASN A 537 23.52 51.51 -8.47
C ASN A 537 23.86 50.26 -7.64
N LEU A 538 23.58 49.10 -8.20
CA LEU A 538 24.00 47.80 -7.68
C LEU A 538 25.04 47.17 -8.61
N ILE A 539 26.03 46.51 -7.99
CA ILE A 539 27.12 45.80 -8.65
C ILE A 539 27.30 44.44 -7.97
N ASN A 540 27.19 43.37 -8.74
CA ASN A 540 27.46 42.01 -8.27
C ASN A 540 28.96 41.77 -8.03
N GLY A 541 29.32 41.20 -6.87
CA GLY A 541 30.68 40.73 -6.57
C GLY A 541 31.76 41.82 -6.41
N GLY A 542 31.36 43.10 -6.37
CA GLY A 542 32.32 44.23 -6.33
C GLY A 542 31.83 45.51 -5.65
N GLY A 543 30.55 45.63 -5.27
CA GLY A 543 30.02 46.79 -4.55
C GLY A 543 30.26 46.74 -3.03
N ALA A 544 30.28 47.90 -2.38
CA ALA A 544 30.37 48.00 -0.92
C ALA A 544 29.02 47.65 -0.27
N ASN A 545 29.05 47.21 0.99
CA ASN A 545 27.85 47.09 1.81
C ASN A 545 27.18 48.46 1.93
N LEU A 546 25.86 48.50 1.89
CA LEU A 546 25.08 49.72 2.04
C LEU A 546 25.05 50.13 3.51
N LEU A 547 25.42 51.37 3.81
CA LEU A 547 25.35 51.97 5.15
C LEU A 547 24.57 53.29 5.02
N ASN A 548 23.29 53.16 4.70
CA ASN A 548 22.41 54.25 4.26
C ASN A 548 21.20 54.49 5.17
N ILE A 549 21.05 53.73 6.25
CA ILE A 549 19.95 53.89 7.22
C ILE A 549 20.45 54.76 8.38
N ASP A 550 19.98 56.02 8.42
CA ASP A 550 20.35 56.99 9.47
C ASP A 550 19.32 57.11 10.60
N THR A 551 18.11 56.59 10.40
CA THR A 551 17.05 56.59 11.41
C THR A 551 16.30 55.26 11.43
N ASP A 552 15.99 54.78 12.64
CA ASP A 552 15.14 53.60 12.82
C ASP A 552 13.77 53.87 12.21
N GLY A 553 13.24 52.91 11.45
CA GLY A 553 11.90 53.05 10.87
C GLY A 553 11.53 51.91 9.95
N SER A 554 10.29 51.93 9.47
CA SER A 554 9.85 51.03 8.41
C SER A 554 10.34 51.59 7.08
N TYR A 555 10.95 50.77 6.24
CA TYR A 555 11.38 51.13 4.90
C TYR A 555 10.81 50.14 3.90
N THR A 556 10.34 50.66 2.77
CA THR A 556 10.12 49.88 1.55
C THR A 556 11.38 49.92 0.73
N VAL A 557 12.05 48.77 0.63
CA VAL A 557 13.30 48.59 -0.10
C VAL A 557 12.98 47.93 -1.43
N THR A 558 13.39 48.57 -2.52
CA THR A 558 13.18 48.07 -3.88
C THR A 558 14.51 47.95 -4.60
N ILE A 559 14.71 46.85 -5.32
CA ILE A 559 15.78 46.70 -6.30
C ILE A 559 15.18 46.42 -7.67
N VAL A 560 15.81 46.98 -8.72
CA VAL A 560 15.48 46.70 -10.12
C VAL A 560 16.76 46.23 -10.78
N LEU A 561 16.77 45.00 -11.27
CA LEU A 561 17.96 44.36 -11.84
C LEU A 561 17.89 44.31 -13.37
N ASN A 562 19.06 44.41 -14.00
CA ASN A 562 19.19 44.10 -15.44
C ASN A 562 19.09 42.59 -15.66
N ASP A 563 18.78 42.15 -16.88
CA ASP A 563 18.44 40.75 -17.18
C ASP A 563 19.57 39.73 -16.90
N ASP A 564 20.81 40.16 -16.70
CA ASP A 564 21.94 39.31 -16.33
C ASP A 564 22.18 39.23 -14.80
N TYR A 565 21.41 40.00 -14.03
CA TYR A 565 21.53 40.24 -12.59
C TYR A 565 22.93 40.69 -12.14
N GLN A 566 23.79 41.20 -13.04
CA GLN A 566 25.12 41.69 -12.68
C GLN A 566 25.08 43.13 -12.18
N THR A 567 24.08 43.89 -12.61
CA THR A 567 23.92 45.31 -12.27
C THR A 567 22.44 45.66 -12.08
N GLY A 568 22.18 46.77 -11.42
CA GLY A 568 20.82 47.25 -11.20
C GLY A 568 20.80 48.57 -10.44
N THR A 569 19.65 48.90 -9.86
CA THR A 569 19.46 50.04 -8.97
C THR A 569 18.75 49.62 -7.71
N TYR A 570 18.94 50.38 -6.64
CA TYR A 570 18.20 50.20 -5.38
C TYR A 570 17.58 51.52 -4.91
N GLU A 571 16.52 51.40 -4.11
CA GLU A 571 15.86 52.49 -3.41
C GLU A 571 15.39 52.03 -2.02
N PHE A 572 15.63 52.86 -1.00
CA PHE A 572 15.09 52.73 0.35
C PHE A 572 14.17 53.91 0.63
N ALA A 573 12.87 53.66 0.66
CA ALA A 573 11.85 54.66 0.95
C ALA A 573 11.27 54.44 2.35
N GLN A 574 11.46 55.41 3.25
CA GLN A 574 10.95 55.38 4.63
C GLN A 574 9.46 55.73 4.71
#